data_AF-A0A8B7RCX6-F1
#
_entry.id   AF-A0A8B7RCX6-F1
#
_cell.length_a   1.000
_cell.length_b   1.000
_cell.length_c   1.000
_cell.angle_alpha   90.00
_cell.angle_beta   90.00
_cell.angle_gamma   90.00
#
_symmetry.space_group_name_H-M   'P 1'
#
loop_
_entity.id
_entity.type
_entity.pdbx_description
1 polymer ?
#
loop_
_entity_poly.entity_id
_entity_poly.type
_entity_poly.pdbx_seq_one_letter_code
_entity_poly.pdbx_strand_id
1 'polypeptide(L)'
;MEHVELSVNHSSVTIVWYGGNWPRLATLSTLYLCGMTPVFMDRSKTPTKNGPRWHSLIAKYSLSPFPESTMIGCDRLIRIFHLNPGLLVGLWQREEELAFVAANLHLHHLVERSSLGSAALPYELPPHTPRLDDTPEYGLHGYQLHVDMHSGGIFCLCSTFRNLFTKKGCIENGYAKLVVIHSKNNTDHLPLVGKVGLSWRTDIFDGCIKSCSVMDMTLLDEYGEPFWCFSSPVCMRSSPRPSDGPHFLGQTYHVDYMDSAGKAHMELVWIEETEEHFIVSLALYLSVAKINHWFGTHY
;
A
#
# COMPACT_ATOMS: atom_id res chain seq x y z
N MET A 1 12.08 -14.84 12.39
CA MET A 1 11.62 -14.28 13.67
C MET A 1 10.11 -14.39 13.73
N GLU A 2 9.54 -14.73 14.88
CA GLU A 2 8.10 -14.55 15.12
C GLU A 2 7.81 -13.04 15.20
N HIS A 3 6.62 -12.62 14.78
CA HIS A 3 6.24 -11.20 14.83
C HIS A 3 6.00 -10.76 16.27
N VAL A 4 6.26 -9.47 16.52
CA VAL A 4 6.12 -8.88 17.86
C VAL A 4 4.78 -8.17 17.99
N GLU A 5 4.35 -7.51 16.92
CA GLU A 5 3.12 -6.72 16.91
C GLU A 5 2.32 -6.97 15.63
N LEU A 6 1.00 -6.99 15.79
CA LEU A 6 0.03 -7.21 14.72
C LEU A 6 -1.08 -6.17 14.87
N SER A 7 -1.33 -5.38 13.83
CA SER A 7 -2.49 -4.50 13.76
C SER A 7 -3.36 -4.89 12.57
N VAL A 8 -4.64 -5.13 12.83
CA VAL A 8 -5.64 -5.42 11.80
C VAL A 8 -6.38 -4.13 11.48
N ASN A 9 -6.35 -3.74 10.20
CA ASN A 9 -7.01 -2.57 9.67
C ASN A 9 -8.26 -2.99 8.88
N HIS A 10 -8.97 -2.04 8.27
CA HIS A 10 -10.23 -2.35 7.60
C HIS A 10 -10.06 -3.28 6.38
N SER A 11 -9.00 -3.07 5.58
CA SER A 11 -8.71 -3.86 4.38
C SER A 11 -7.30 -4.48 4.35
N SER A 12 -6.51 -4.29 5.41
CA SER A 12 -5.14 -4.76 5.51
C SER A 12 -4.76 -5.28 6.89
N VAL A 13 -3.59 -5.89 6.98
CA VAL A 13 -2.91 -6.21 8.22
C VAL A 13 -1.49 -5.69 8.16
N THR A 14 -1.02 -5.08 9.24
CA THR A 14 0.37 -4.69 9.42
C THR A 14 1.00 -5.61 10.45
N ILE A 15 2.10 -6.24 10.06
CA ILE A 15 2.88 -7.14 10.92
C ILE A 15 4.22 -6.47 11.18
N VAL A 16 4.62 -6.31 12.44
CA VAL A 16 5.86 -5.62 12.81
C VAL A 16 6.80 -6.57 13.58
N TRP A 17 8.08 -6.49 13.22
CA TRP A 17 9.19 -7.17 13.87
C TRP A 17 10.19 -6.11 14.35
N TYR A 18 10.52 -6.15 15.65
CA TYR A 18 11.60 -5.38 16.26
C TYR A 18 12.21 -6.21 17.40
N GLY A 19 13.31 -5.75 18.00
CA GLY A 19 14.04 -6.51 19.03
C GLY A 19 15.43 -5.95 19.35
N GLY A 20 16.13 -6.52 20.32
CA GLY A 20 17.44 -6.03 20.76
C GLY A 20 18.66 -6.41 19.90
N ASN A 21 18.60 -7.53 19.15
CA ASN A 21 19.75 -8.06 18.40
C ASN A 21 19.48 -8.12 16.89
N TRP A 22 19.34 -6.96 16.24
CA TRP A 22 19.17 -6.91 14.79
C TRP A 22 20.50 -6.81 14.05
N PRO A 23 20.64 -7.50 12.91
CA PRO A 23 21.83 -7.41 12.09
C PRO A 23 21.93 -6.05 11.37
N ARG A 24 23.16 -5.67 11.04
CA ARG A 24 23.46 -4.56 10.12
C ARG A 24 22.91 -4.86 8.74
N LEU A 25 22.35 -3.85 8.08
CA LEU A 25 21.80 -4.02 6.73
C LEU A 25 22.85 -4.59 5.75
N ALA A 26 24.11 -4.16 5.85
CA ALA A 26 25.20 -4.63 5.00
C ALA A 26 25.47 -6.14 5.07
N THR A 27 25.00 -6.82 6.13
CA THR A 27 25.16 -8.28 6.30
C THR A 27 24.00 -9.07 5.67
N LEU A 28 22.93 -8.39 5.27
CA LEU A 28 21.73 -9.01 4.74
C LEU A 28 21.63 -8.85 3.23
N SER A 29 21.26 -9.94 2.55
CA SER A 29 21.03 -9.93 1.12
C SER A 29 19.54 -9.91 0.77
N THR A 30 18.73 -10.67 1.49
CA THR A 30 17.32 -10.90 1.12
C THR A 30 16.47 -11.13 2.35
N LEU A 31 15.26 -10.57 2.36
CA LEU A 31 14.19 -10.94 3.28
C LEU A 31 13.14 -11.79 2.57
N TYR A 32 12.69 -12.82 3.26
CA TYR A 32 11.58 -13.67 2.83
C TYR A 32 10.44 -13.51 3.82
N LEU A 33 9.30 -13.05 3.34
CA LEU A 33 8.07 -13.02 4.10
C LEU A 33 7.29 -14.29 3.78
N CYS A 34 7.01 -15.12 4.79
CA CYS A 34 6.31 -16.38 4.61
C CYS A 34 5.09 -16.47 5.52
N GLY A 35 3.98 -16.97 4.97
CA GLY A 35 2.84 -17.46 5.74
C GLY A 35 3.19 -18.79 6.40
N MET A 36 2.65 -19.00 7.60
CA MET A 36 2.78 -20.25 8.35
C MET A 36 1.39 -20.77 8.70
N THR A 37 1.05 -21.97 8.22
CA THR A 37 -0.19 -22.65 8.64
C THR A 37 0.14 -23.60 9.80
N PRO A 38 -0.44 -23.40 11.00
CA PRO A 38 -0.12 -24.23 12.16
C PRO A 38 -0.89 -25.55 12.08
N VAL A 39 -0.37 -26.54 11.32
CA VAL A 39 -1.04 -27.85 11.20
C VAL A 39 -0.65 -28.80 12.34
N PHE A 40 0.52 -28.63 12.99
CA PHE A 40 0.93 -29.42 14.17
C PHE A 40 1.81 -28.63 15.16
N MET A 41 1.29 -28.35 16.36
CA MET A 41 1.91 -27.55 17.45
C MET A 41 2.82 -28.36 18.40
N ASP A 42 3.42 -29.47 17.97
CA ASP A 42 4.47 -30.11 18.79
C ASP A 42 5.78 -29.32 18.62
N ARG A 43 6.12 -28.51 19.63
CA ARG A 43 7.24 -27.54 19.68
C ARG A 43 8.64 -28.13 19.48
N SER A 44 8.79 -29.45 19.44
CA SER A 44 10.10 -30.11 19.59
C SER A 44 10.90 -30.38 18.31
N LYS A 45 10.33 -30.26 17.11
CA LYS A 45 11.03 -30.63 15.84
C LYS A 45 11.43 -29.42 15.00
N THR A 46 12.50 -29.54 14.20
CA THR A 46 12.87 -28.54 13.20
C THR A 46 11.97 -28.67 11.95
N PRO A 47 11.51 -27.56 11.33
CA PRO A 47 10.72 -27.63 10.10
C PRO A 47 11.54 -28.28 8.98
N THR A 48 11.04 -29.36 8.39
CA THR A 48 11.62 -29.95 7.17
C THR A 48 11.11 -29.20 5.94
N LYS A 49 11.96 -29.06 4.91
CA LYS A 49 11.70 -28.29 3.68
C LYS A 49 10.37 -28.62 2.98
N ASN A 50 9.87 -29.85 3.18
CA ASN A 50 8.58 -30.35 2.65
C ASN A 50 7.72 -31.05 3.74
N GLY A 51 7.91 -30.72 5.02
CA GLY A 51 7.13 -31.30 6.12
C GLY A 51 5.78 -30.62 6.33
N PRO A 52 4.94 -31.15 7.24
CA PRO A 52 3.62 -30.59 7.57
C PRO A 52 3.67 -29.22 8.30
N ARG A 53 4.85 -28.58 8.33
CA ARG A 53 5.10 -27.21 8.74
C ARG A 53 5.43 -26.40 7.49
N TRP A 54 4.45 -26.23 6.62
CA TRP A 54 4.68 -25.58 5.33
C TRP A 54 4.77 -24.06 5.50
N HIS A 55 5.87 -23.50 4.97
CA HIS A 55 6.02 -22.07 4.76
C HIS A 55 5.55 -21.76 3.34
N SER A 56 4.56 -20.89 3.21
CA SER A 56 4.15 -20.34 1.93
C SER A 56 4.84 -19.00 1.73
N LEU A 57 5.69 -18.88 0.71
CA LEU A 57 6.35 -17.61 0.40
C LEU A 57 5.28 -16.59 -0.03
N ILE A 58 5.21 -15.44 0.66
CA ILE A 58 4.30 -14.34 0.34
C ILE A 58 5.00 -13.31 -0.53
N ALA A 59 6.25 -12.97 -0.18
CA ALA A 59 7.06 -12.01 -0.90
C ALA A 59 8.56 -12.19 -0.60
N LYS A 60 9.39 -11.81 -1.57
CA LYS A 60 10.86 -11.81 -1.48
C LYS A 60 11.37 -10.40 -1.75
N TYR A 61 12.24 -9.90 -0.87
CA TYR A 61 12.76 -8.53 -0.94
C TYR A 61 14.28 -8.54 -1.02
N SER A 62 14.86 -7.82 -1.98
CA SER A 62 16.31 -7.61 -2.05
C SER A 62 16.70 -6.46 -1.11
N LEU A 63 17.71 -6.69 -0.27
CA LEU A 63 18.26 -5.69 0.66
C LEU A 63 19.59 -5.09 0.19
N SER A 64 20.07 -5.49 -1.01
CA SER A 64 21.21 -4.83 -1.68
C SER A 64 21.00 -3.32 -1.73
N PRO A 65 22.06 -2.50 -1.56
CA PRO A 65 21.98 -1.13 -1.03
C PRO A 65 20.73 -0.38 -1.46
N PHE A 66 19.95 0.06 -0.47
CA PHE A 66 18.71 0.79 -0.74
C PHE A 66 19.01 2.02 -1.60
N PRO A 67 18.43 2.13 -2.81
CA PRO A 67 18.50 3.37 -3.56
C PRO A 67 17.88 4.49 -2.73
N GLU A 68 18.43 5.71 -2.78
CA GLU A 68 17.84 6.86 -2.06
C GLU A 68 16.36 7.06 -2.38
N SER A 69 15.94 6.70 -3.60
CA SER A 69 14.53 6.71 -4.04
C SER A 69 13.57 5.85 -3.20
N THR A 70 14.07 4.87 -2.45
CA THR A 70 13.27 4.02 -1.56
C THR A 70 13.09 4.61 -0.17
N MET A 71 13.89 5.61 0.21
CA MET A 71 13.71 6.31 1.48
C MET A 71 12.43 7.13 1.43
N ILE A 72 11.53 6.92 2.37
CA ILE A 72 10.25 7.65 2.41
C ILE A 72 10.16 8.66 3.56
N GLY A 73 11.00 8.53 4.60
CA GLY A 73 11.01 9.47 5.72
C GLY A 73 12.09 9.18 6.76
N CYS A 74 12.22 10.07 7.73
CA CYS A 74 13.12 9.93 8.86
C CYS A 74 12.64 10.75 10.06
N ASP A 75 13.15 10.43 11.24
CA ASP A 75 13.04 11.28 12.43
C ASP A 75 14.44 11.58 13.01
N ARG A 76 14.58 11.72 14.33
CA ARG A 76 15.88 11.96 14.97
C ARG A 76 16.71 10.70 15.17
N LEU A 77 16.09 9.52 15.14
CA LEU A 77 16.70 8.25 15.51
C LEU A 77 16.83 7.31 14.31
N ILE A 78 15.82 7.29 13.43
CA ILE A 78 15.73 6.31 12.35
C ILE A 78 15.45 6.95 10.98
N ARG A 79 15.76 6.20 9.93
CA ARG A 79 15.32 6.40 8.54
C ARG A 79 14.46 5.23 8.13
N ILE A 80 13.43 5.45 7.34
CA ILE A 80 12.56 4.39 6.84
C ILE A 80 12.62 4.27 5.31
N PHE A 81 12.61 3.02 4.86
CA PHE A 81 12.73 2.63 3.46
C PHE A 81 11.56 1.74 3.07
N HIS A 82 10.95 2.03 1.92
CA HIS A 82 9.89 1.25 1.34
C HIS A 82 10.43 0.28 0.29
N LEU A 83 10.16 -1.01 0.47
CA LEU A 83 10.43 -2.07 -0.50
C LEU A 83 9.13 -2.70 -0.98
N ASN A 84 8.95 -2.73 -2.29
CA ASN A 84 7.78 -3.35 -2.88
C ASN A 84 7.85 -4.89 -2.80
N PRO A 85 6.71 -5.57 -2.52
CA PRO A 85 5.41 -4.99 -2.15
C PRO A 85 5.29 -4.70 -0.64
N GLY A 86 4.92 -3.47 -0.27
CA GLY A 86 4.35 -3.13 1.05
C GLY A 86 5.26 -3.27 2.27
N LEU A 87 6.56 -3.56 2.10
CA LEU A 87 7.50 -3.73 3.22
C LEU A 87 8.13 -2.39 3.59
N LEU A 88 8.13 -2.10 4.88
CA LEU A 88 8.80 -0.96 5.48
C LEU A 88 9.98 -1.44 6.31
N VAL A 89 11.13 -0.82 6.11
CA VAL A 89 12.36 -1.13 6.83
C VAL A 89 12.85 0.12 7.54
N GLY A 90 12.91 0.08 8.87
CA GLY A 90 13.51 1.15 9.69
C GLY A 90 14.97 0.85 9.99
N LEU A 91 15.85 1.83 9.78
CA LEU A 91 17.27 1.76 10.12
C LEU A 91 17.65 2.83 11.12
N TRP A 92 18.47 2.47 12.12
CA TRP A 92 19.10 3.43 13.01
C TRP A 92 20.04 4.35 12.22
N GLN A 93 19.96 5.66 12.47
CA GLN A 93 20.78 6.64 11.74
C GLN A 93 22.28 6.54 12.06
N ARG A 94 22.65 6.10 13.26
CA ARG A 94 24.05 6.05 13.70
C ARG A 94 24.80 4.80 13.22
N GLU A 95 24.12 3.66 13.21
CA GLU A 95 24.78 2.34 13.09
C GLU A 95 24.35 1.56 11.84
N GLU A 96 23.36 2.06 11.10
CA GLU A 96 22.73 1.37 9.93
C GLU A 96 22.25 -0.05 10.25
N GLU A 97 21.95 -0.30 11.52
CA GLU A 97 21.31 -1.50 12.03
C GLU A 97 19.80 -1.41 11.84
N LEU A 98 19.16 -2.56 11.61
CA LEU A 98 17.70 -2.59 11.52
C LEU A 98 17.10 -2.23 12.88
N ALA A 99 16.22 -1.23 12.88
CA ALA A 99 15.42 -0.87 14.04
C ALA A 99 14.14 -1.72 14.10
N PHE A 100 13.45 -1.81 12.96
CA PHE A 100 12.26 -2.63 12.80
C PHE A 100 12.05 -2.98 11.33
N VAL A 101 11.23 -3.99 11.10
CA VAL A 101 10.66 -4.33 9.79
C VAL A 101 9.15 -4.40 9.96
N ALA A 102 8.38 -3.81 9.04
CA ALA A 102 6.93 -3.92 9.03
C ALA A 102 6.44 -4.36 7.64
N ALA A 103 5.58 -5.37 7.58
CA ALA A 103 4.94 -5.82 6.35
C ALA A 103 3.48 -5.37 6.36
N ASN A 104 3.08 -4.61 5.35
CA ASN A 104 1.71 -4.17 5.14
C ASN A 104 1.08 -5.04 4.05
N LEU A 105 0.05 -5.79 4.41
CA LEU A 105 -0.54 -6.82 3.58
C LEU A 105 -2.03 -6.57 3.42
N HIS A 106 -2.47 -6.31 2.21
CA HIS A 106 -3.89 -6.25 1.90
C HIS A 106 -4.53 -7.64 2.11
N LEU A 107 -5.75 -7.68 2.65
CA LEU A 107 -6.43 -8.91 3.04
C LEU A 107 -6.86 -9.78 1.84
N HIS A 108 -7.07 -9.15 0.68
CA HIS A 108 -7.37 -9.84 -0.57
C HIS A 108 -6.37 -10.96 -0.87
N HIS A 109 -6.88 -12.19 -0.92
CA HIS A 109 -6.13 -13.44 -1.10
C HIS A 109 -4.99 -13.69 -0.09
N LEU A 110 -4.99 -13.03 1.07
CA LEU A 110 -3.91 -13.19 2.04
C LEU A 110 -3.86 -14.62 2.60
N VAL A 111 -5.01 -15.24 2.82
CA VAL A 111 -5.09 -16.63 3.33
C VAL A 111 -4.49 -17.59 2.32
N GLU A 112 -4.86 -17.47 1.05
CA GLU A 112 -4.37 -18.28 -0.05
C GLU A 112 -2.86 -18.08 -0.23
N ARG A 113 -2.40 -16.84 -0.26
CA ARG A 113 -0.96 -16.50 -0.30
C ARG A 113 -0.19 -17.05 0.89
N SER A 114 -0.84 -17.20 2.04
CA SER A 114 -0.23 -17.70 3.27
C SER A 114 -0.26 -19.22 3.43
N SER A 115 -1.08 -19.93 2.65
CA SER A 115 -1.34 -21.38 2.85
C SER A 115 -1.17 -22.25 1.61
N LEU A 116 -1.36 -21.70 0.40
CA LEU A 116 -1.39 -22.46 -0.85
C LEU A 116 -0.11 -22.30 -1.69
N GLY A 117 0.80 -21.41 -1.31
CA GLY A 117 2.09 -21.25 -1.96
C GLY A 117 3.13 -22.27 -1.49
N SER A 118 4.34 -22.16 -2.04
CA SER A 118 5.46 -23.03 -1.70
C SER A 118 6.55 -22.25 -0.96
N ALA A 119 7.54 -22.96 -0.42
CA ALA A 119 8.68 -22.30 0.24
C ALA A 119 9.59 -21.50 -0.72
N ALA A 120 9.50 -21.75 -2.04
CA ALA A 120 10.38 -21.14 -3.04
C ALA A 120 9.66 -20.16 -3.98
N LEU A 121 8.36 -20.37 -4.21
CA LEU A 121 7.55 -19.61 -5.15
C LEU A 121 6.27 -19.11 -4.46
N PRO A 122 5.92 -17.83 -4.63
CA PRO A 122 4.63 -17.32 -4.18
C PRO A 122 3.46 -18.06 -4.81
N TYR A 123 2.32 -18.07 -4.12
CA TYR A 123 1.07 -18.58 -4.68
C TYR A 123 0.66 -17.74 -5.90
N GLU A 124 0.41 -18.41 -7.02
CA GLU A 124 -0.16 -17.80 -8.22
C GLU A 124 -1.68 -18.00 -8.21
N LEU A 125 -2.41 -16.91 -8.44
CA LEU A 125 -3.86 -16.97 -8.52
C LEU A 125 -4.29 -17.73 -9.79
N PRO A 126 -5.43 -18.45 -9.75
CA PRO A 126 -6.01 -19.03 -10.95
C PRO A 126 -6.20 -17.95 -12.03
N PRO A 127 -6.01 -18.29 -13.32
CA PRO A 127 -6.23 -17.34 -14.40
C PRO A 127 -7.64 -16.76 -14.35
N HIS A 128 -7.74 -15.43 -14.37
CA HIS A 128 -9.04 -14.77 -14.47
C HIS A 128 -9.66 -15.10 -15.83
N THR A 129 -10.95 -15.44 -15.83
CA THR A 129 -11.73 -15.63 -17.05
C THR A 129 -12.62 -14.40 -17.23
N PRO A 130 -12.38 -13.59 -18.27
CA PRO A 130 -13.20 -12.42 -18.53
C PRO A 130 -14.66 -12.79 -18.70
N ARG A 131 -15.54 -11.98 -18.09
CA ARG A 131 -16.95 -12.00 -18.44
C ARG A 131 -17.08 -11.25 -19.77
N LEU A 132 -17.89 -11.79 -20.69
CA LEU A 132 -18.12 -11.14 -21.98
C LEU A 132 -19.33 -10.23 -21.89
N ASP A 133 -19.18 -9.01 -22.39
CA ASP A 133 -20.22 -8.00 -22.50
C ASP A 133 -20.02 -7.22 -23.80
N ASP A 134 -21.12 -6.89 -24.48
CA ASP A 134 -21.11 -6.22 -25.79
C ASP A 134 -21.11 -4.68 -25.66
N THR A 135 -21.06 -4.13 -24.44
CA THR A 135 -21.06 -2.69 -24.21
C THR A 135 -19.74 -2.03 -24.65
N PRO A 136 -19.79 -0.92 -25.42
CA PRO A 136 -18.57 -0.24 -25.90
C PRO A 136 -17.65 0.29 -24.80
N GLU A 137 -18.20 0.56 -23.61
CA GLU A 137 -17.50 1.08 -22.43
C GLU A 137 -17.33 0.01 -21.34
N TYR A 138 -17.37 -1.26 -21.71
CA TYR A 138 -17.20 -2.37 -20.80
C TYR A 138 -15.86 -2.32 -20.05
N GLY A 139 -15.89 -2.43 -18.73
CA GLY A 139 -14.70 -2.28 -17.90
C GLY A 139 -14.20 -0.84 -17.75
N LEU A 140 -14.93 0.17 -18.21
CA LEU A 140 -14.64 1.59 -17.97
C LEU A 140 -15.60 2.24 -16.96
N HIS A 141 -16.53 1.51 -16.38
CA HIS A 141 -17.54 2.05 -15.47
C HIS A 141 -17.88 1.07 -14.33
N GLY A 142 -18.74 1.52 -13.41
CA GLY A 142 -19.27 0.68 -12.33
C GLY A 142 -18.29 0.39 -11.19
N TYR A 143 -17.10 1.00 -11.19
CA TYR A 143 -16.10 0.73 -10.16
C TYR A 143 -16.52 1.26 -8.79
N GLN A 144 -16.11 0.55 -7.75
CA GLN A 144 -16.19 0.99 -6.36
C GLN A 144 -14.80 1.02 -5.74
N LEU A 145 -14.40 2.17 -5.20
CA LEU A 145 -13.13 2.34 -4.51
C LEU A 145 -13.35 2.41 -3.00
N HIS A 146 -12.64 1.58 -2.25
CA HIS A 146 -12.41 1.77 -0.83
C HIS A 146 -10.96 2.22 -0.62
N VAL A 147 -10.76 3.28 0.15
CA VAL A 147 -9.43 3.81 0.49
C VAL A 147 -9.36 4.06 1.99
N ASP A 148 -8.24 3.66 2.55
CA ASP A 148 -7.93 3.80 3.96
C ASP A 148 -6.49 4.31 4.10
N MET A 149 -6.29 5.29 4.97
CA MET A 149 -4.96 5.73 5.40
C MET A 149 -4.85 5.64 6.91
N HIS A 150 -3.78 4.99 7.37
CA HIS A 150 -3.58 4.75 8.79
C HIS A 150 -2.10 4.71 9.18
N SER A 151 -1.87 4.70 10.49
CA SER A 151 -0.58 4.45 11.11
C SER A 151 -0.79 3.74 12.44
N GLY A 152 -0.25 2.53 12.60
CA GLY A 152 -0.24 1.81 13.87
C GLY A 152 -1.64 1.63 14.49
N GLY A 153 -2.66 1.39 13.65
CA GLY A 153 -4.05 1.23 14.08
C GLY A 153 -4.85 2.53 14.29
N ILE A 154 -4.25 3.70 14.04
CA ILE A 154 -4.95 5.00 14.02
C ILE A 154 -5.26 5.36 12.57
N PHE A 155 -6.54 5.57 12.27
CA PHE A 155 -7.04 5.95 10.95
C PHE A 155 -7.07 7.47 10.79
N CYS A 156 -6.48 7.97 9.70
CA CYS A 156 -6.64 9.36 9.27
C CYS A 156 -7.60 9.52 8.09
N LEU A 157 -7.86 8.45 7.33
CA LEU A 157 -8.87 8.39 6.28
C LEU A 157 -9.50 7.00 6.25
N CYS A 158 -10.82 6.94 6.10
CA CYS A 158 -11.51 5.72 5.70
C CYS A 158 -12.73 6.12 4.87
N SER A 159 -12.74 5.81 3.59
CA SER A 159 -13.75 6.32 2.66
C SER A 159 -14.05 5.33 1.55
N THR A 160 -15.30 5.35 1.08
CA THR A 160 -15.77 4.50 -0.02
C THR A 160 -16.48 5.36 -1.06
N PHE A 161 -16.05 5.22 -2.31
CA PHE A 161 -16.58 5.91 -3.48
C PHE A 161 -17.21 4.89 -4.41
N ARG A 162 -18.38 5.21 -4.97
CA ARG A 162 -19.16 4.30 -5.80
C ARG A 162 -19.46 4.93 -7.14
N ASN A 163 -19.84 4.09 -8.10
CA ASN A 163 -20.22 4.50 -9.46
C ASN A 163 -19.10 5.29 -10.14
N LEU A 164 -17.86 4.88 -9.92
CA LEU A 164 -16.70 5.48 -10.58
C LEU A 164 -16.66 5.02 -12.03
N PHE A 165 -16.42 5.96 -12.94
CA PHE A 165 -16.34 5.67 -14.36
C PHE A 165 -15.31 6.55 -15.05
N THR A 166 -14.83 6.07 -16.19
CA THR A 166 -14.00 6.78 -17.14
C THR A 166 -14.59 6.59 -18.53
N LYS A 167 -14.04 7.29 -19.52
CA LYS A 167 -14.48 7.22 -20.91
C LYS A 167 -13.31 6.82 -21.78
N LYS A 168 -13.59 6.17 -22.90
CA LYS A 168 -12.55 5.79 -23.87
C LYS A 168 -11.70 6.99 -24.33
N GLY A 169 -12.30 8.17 -24.47
CA GLY A 169 -11.60 9.40 -24.83
C GLY A 169 -10.65 9.95 -23.74
N CYS A 170 -10.66 9.39 -22.53
CA CYS A 170 -9.78 9.76 -21.42
C CYS A 170 -8.62 8.75 -21.23
N ILE A 171 -8.42 7.85 -22.20
CA ILE A 171 -7.29 6.93 -22.22
C ILE A 171 -6.09 7.64 -22.82
N GLU A 172 -5.04 7.78 -22.02
CA GLU A 172 -3.81 8.47 -22.41
C GLU A 172 -2.60 7.69 -21.92
N ASN A 173 -1.58 7.56 -22.77
CA ASN A 173 -0.30 6.92 -22.44
C ASN A 173 -0.44 5.48 -21.88
N GLY A 174 -1.45 4.73 -22.32
CA GLY A 174 -1.71 3.36 -21.87
C GLY A 174 -2.42 3.27 -20.52
N TYR A 175 -2.97 4.37 -20.00
CA TYR A 175 -3.74 4.41 -18.77
C TYR A 175 -5.13 5.01 -18.98
N ALA A 176 -6.13 4.41 -18.33
CA ALA A 176 -7.47 4.98 -18.21
C ALA A 176 -7.57 5.74 -16.88
N LYS A 177 -7.88 7.05 -16.94
CA LYS A 177 -7.97 7.91 -15.75
C LYS A 177 -9.36 7.82 -15.12
N LEU A 178 -9.42 7.33 -13.89
CA LEU A 178 -10.61 7.32 -13.03
C LEU A 178 -10.50 8.46 -12.02
N VAL A 179 -11.34 9.48 -12.14
CA VAL A 179 -11.36 10.59 -11.16
C VAL A 179 -12.29 10.20 -10.02
N VAL A 180 -11.77 10.25 -8.81
CA VAL A 180 -12.50 9.87 -7.58
C VAL A 180 -12.95 11.11 -6.82
N ILE A 181 -12.02 12.04 -6.58
CA ILE A 181 -12.29 13.35 -5.97
C ILE A 181 -11.90 14.41 -7.00
N HIS A 182 -12.83 15.29 -7.33
CA HIS A 182 -12.61 16.34 -8.32
C HIS A 182 -12.03 17.60 -7.66
N SER A 183 -10.87 18.05 -8.14
CA SER A 183 -10.24 19.30 -7.66
C SER A 183 -11.10 20.55 -7.77
N LYS A 184 -12.03 20.57 -8.74
CA LYS A 184 -12.96 21.68 -8.96
C LYS A 184 -14.26 21.57 -8.17
N ASN A 185 -14.55 20.42 -7.57
CA ASN A 185 -15.78 20.19 -6.84
C ASN A 185 -15.50 20.17 -5.34
N ASN A 186 -15.70 21.32 -4.68
CA ASN A 186 -15.40 21.47 -3.27
C ASN A 186 -16.27 20.58 -2.36
N THR A 187 -17.41 20.06 -2.84
CA THR A 187 -18.23 19.12 -2.06
C THR A 187 -17.59 17.75 -1.90
N ASP A 188 -16.63 17.41 -2.76
CA ASP A 188 -15.96 16.10 -2.75
C ASP A 188 -14.72 16.11 -1.86
N HIS A 189 -14.30 17.28 -1.37
CA HIS A 189 -13.07 17.42 -0.57
C HIS A 189 -13.28 16.83 0.82
N LEU A 190 -12.29 16.06 1.27
CA LEU A 190 -12.39 15.30 2.53
C LEU A 190 -11.27 15.71 3.48
N PRO A 191 -11.57 16.03 4.75
CA PRO A 191 -10.55 16.23 5.75
C PRO A 191 -9.85 14.91 6.10
N LEU A 192 -8.55 14.97 6.34
CA LEU A 192 -7.82 13.93 7.04
C LEU A 192 -7.94 14.17 8.54
N VAL A 193 -8.32 13.11 9.25
CA VAL A 193 -8.45 13.16 10.71
C VAL A 193 -7.05 13.17 11.34
N GLY A 194 -6.77 14.26 12.06
CA GLY A 194 -5.53 14.41 12.82
C GLY A 194 -4.28 14.67 11.97
N LYS A 195 -3.10 14.51 12.60
CA LYS A 195 -1.81 14.77 11.95
C LYS A 195 -1.27 13.51 11.30
N VAL A 196 -0.98 13.58 10.00
CA VAL A 196 -0.38 12.47 9.24
C VAL A 196 1.03 12.19 9.75
N GLY A 197 1.24 10.99 10.26
CA GLY A 197 2.54 10.51 10.69
C GLY A 197 2.53 9.00 10.91
N LEU A 198 3.70 8.41 10.73
CA LEU A 198 3.92 6.98 10.92
C LEU A 198 4.61 6.75 12.25
N SER A 199 3.87 6.20 13.21
CA SER A 199 4.39 5.80 14.50
C SER A 199 5.19 4.51 14.39
N TRP A 200 6.31 4.45 15.11
CA TRP A 200 7.13 3.27 15.23
C TRP A 200 7.57 3.08 16.67
N ARG A 201 7.82 1.83 17.05
CA ARG A 201 8.26 1.46 18.39
C ARG A 201 9.21 0.27 18.31
N THR A 202 10.12 0.23 19.28
CA THR A 202 11.04 -0.86 19.58
C THR A 202 10.96 -1.15 21.09
N ASP A 203 11.76 -2.08 21.60
CA ASP A 203 11.77 -2.39 23.04
C ASP A 203 12.21 -1.20 23.92
N ILE A 204 12.95 -0.25 23.36
CA ILE A 204 13.65 0.81 24.12
C ILE A 204 13.22 2.21 23.66
N PHE A 205 12.89 2.38 22.39
CA PHE A 205 12.55 3.67 21.79
C PHE A 205 11.25 3.61 21.02
N ASP A 206 10.56 4.74 20.98
CA ASP A 206 9.44 5.01 20.10
C ASP A 206 9.63 6.36 19.41
N GLY A 207 8.87 6.58 18.34
CA GLY A 207 8.90 7.80 17.58
C GLY A 207 7.75 7.91 16.58
N CYS A 208 7.72 9.04 15.88
CA CYS A 208 6.74 9.30 14.84
C CYS A 208 7.40 10.07 13.70
N ILE A 209 7.31 9.50 12.49
CA ILE A 209 7.83 10.08 11.27
C ILE A 209 6.70 10.84 10.60
N LYS A 210 6.83 12.17 10.54
CA LYS A 210 5.83 13.06 9.95
C LYS A 210 5.64 12.76 8.46
N SER A 211 4.44 13.04 7.96
CA SER A 211 4.10 12.93 6.54
C SER A 211 4.20 11.53 5.94
N CYS A 212 4.41 10.49 6.75
CA CYS A 212 4.37 9.10 6.31
C CYS A 212 3.11 8.43 6.88
N SER A 213 2.55 7.48 6.14
CA SER A 213 1.42 6.65 6.57
C SER A 213 1.38 5.37 5.74
N VAL A 214 0.48 4.46 6.06
CA VAL A 214 0.14 3.32 5.21
C VAL A 214 -1.15 3.67 4.49
N MET A 215 -1.17 3.44 3.18
CA MET A 215 -2.37 3.57 2.34
C MET A 215 -2.80 2.18 1.88
N ASP A 216 -4.06 1.86 2.16
CA ASP A 216 -4.71 0.67 1.66
C ASP A 216 -5.76 1.07 0.63
N MET A 217 -5.82 0.29 -0.44
CA MET A 217 -6.75 0.52 -1.54
C MET A 217 -7.38 -0.79 -1.97
N THR A 218 -8.71 -0.78 -2.10
CA THR A 218 -9.50 -1.85 -2.71
C THR A 218 -10.38 -1.25 -3.80
N LEU A 219 -10.05 -1.49 -5.06
CA LEU A 219 -10.88 -1.15 -6.20
C LEU A 219 -11.62 -2.41 -6.66
N LEU A 220 -12.94 -2.38 -6.59
CA LEU A 220 -13.84 -3.41 -7.10
C LEU A 220 -14.35 -3.03 -8.49
N ASP A 221 -14.52 -4.01 -9.37
CA ASP A 221 -15.20 -3.82 -10.65
C ASP A 221 -16.73 -3.68 -10.49
N GLU A 222 -17.43 -3.55 -11.62
CA GLU A 222 -18.90 -3.43 -11.66
C GLU A 222 -19.66 -4.63 -11.07
N TYR A 223 -19.00 -5.79 -10.97
CA TYR A 223 -19.57 -7.01 -10.38
C TYR A 223 -19.20 -7.19 -8.91
N GLY A 224 -18.43 -6.26 -8.34
CA GLY A 224 -17.95 -6.33 -6.97
C GLY A 224 -16.72 -7.22 -6.80
N GLU A 225 -16.07 -7.66 -7.87
CA GLU A 225 -14.85 -8.47 -7.80
C GLU A 225 -13.63 -7.57 -7.57
N PRO A 226 -12.65 -7.96 -6.73
CA PRO A 226 -11.48 -7.15 -6.48
C PRO A 226 -10.58 -7.02 -7.71
N PHE A 227 -10.67 -5.87 -8.37
CA PHE A 227 -9.92 -5.54 -9.58
C PHE A 227 -8.48 -5.13 -9.24
N TRP A 228 -8.28 -4.22 -8.29
CA TRP A 228 -6.95 -3.75 -7.90
C TRP A 228 -6.87 -3.49 -6.39
N CYS A 229 -5.91 -4.16 -5.73
CA CYS A 229 -5.74 -4.04 -4.29
C CYS A 229 -4.27 -3.90 -3.90
N PHE A 230 -3.97 -3.00 -2.97
CA PHE A 230 -2.65 -2.91 -2.36
C PHE A 230 -2.74 -2.37 -0.93
N SER A 231 -1.66 -2.58 -0.18
CA SER A 231 -1.38 -1.98 1.12
C SER A 231 0.08 -1.59 1.11
N SER A 232 0.36 -0.29 1.23
CA SER A 232 1.72 0.23 1.03
C SER A 232 2.02 1.42 1.93
N PRO A 233 3.23 1.50 2.50
CA PRO A 233 3.74 2.76 3.02
C PRO A 233 3.77 3.82 1.92
N VAL A 234 3.33 5.02 2.26
CA VAL A 234 3.31 6.20 1.40
C VAL A 234 3.84 7.41 2.16
N CYS A 235 4.35 8.39 1.40
CA CYS A 235 4.84 9.65 1.95
C CYS A 235 4.20 10.83 1.23
N MET A 236 3.72 11.77 2.01
CA MET A 236 3.18 13.05 1.60
C MET A 236 4.32 14.02 1.34
N ARG A 237 4.48 14.40 0.08
CA ARG A 237 5.56 15.26 -0.40
C ARG A 237 5.03 16.65 -0.71
N SER A 238 5.74 17.69 -0.28
CA SER A 238 5.37 19.06 -0.61
C SER A 238 5.52 19.30 -2.11
N SER A 239 4.52 19.93 -2.72
CA SER A 239 4.64 20.44 -4.08
C SER A 239 5.25 21.84 -4.03
N PRO A 240 6.33 22.12 -4.80
CA PRO A 240 6.88 23.47 -4.92
C PRO A 240 6.02 24.39 -5.79
N ARG A 241 5.03 23.85 -6.52
CA ARG A 241 4.11 24.62 -7.36
C ARG A 241 2.70 24.55 -6.75
N PRO A 242 2.01 25.68 -6.57
CA PRO A 242 0.58 25.66 -6.32
C PRO A 242 -0.10 24.91 -7.48
N SER A 243 -0.95 23.95 -7.16
CA SER A 243 -1.83 23.29 -8.14
C SER A 243 -2.68 24.39 -8.80
N ASP A 244 -2.94 24.31 -10.11
CA ASP A 244 -3.81 25.25 -10.88
C ASP A 244 -5.30 25.18 -10.43
N GLY A 245 -5.57 24.59 -9.28
CA GLY A 245 -6.87 24.44 -8.63
C GLY A 245 -7.35 25.73 -7.94
N PRO A 246 -8.61 25.74 -7.49
CA PRO A 246 -9.24 26.94 -6.95
C PRO A 246 -8.55 27.38 -5.66
N HIS A 247 -7.95 28.59 -5.67
CA HIS A 247 -7.65 29.49 -4.55
C HIS A 247 -7.51 28.93 -3.11
N PHE A 248 -6.87 27.78 -2.91
CA PHE A 248 -6.43 27.39 -1.58
C PHE A 248 -5.05 28.03 -1.35
N LEU A 249 -4.97 28.96 -0.39
CA LEU A 249 -3.74 29.69 -0.03
C LEU A 249 -2.73 28.81 0.74
N GLY A 250 -3.06 27.55 1.02
CA GLY A 250 -2.27 26.63 1.81
C GLY A 250 -1.17 25.90 1.04
N GLN A 251 -0.20 25.35 1.78
CA GLN A 251 0.82 24.46 1.23
C GLN A 251 0.17 23.22 0.62
N THR A 252 0.55 22.90 -0.62
CA THR A 252 0.06 21.73 -1.35
C THR A 252 1.01 20.55 -1.17
N TYR A 253 0.43 19.37 -1.14
CA TYR A 253 1.12 18.10 -1.01
C TYR A 253 0.55 17.09 -2.00
N HIS A 254 1.35 16.07 -2.31
CA HIS A 254 0.89 14.92 -3.07
C HIS A 254 1.34 13.62 -2.42
N VAL A 255 0.56 12.56 -2.65
CA VAL A 255 0.85 11.18 -2.28
C VAL A 255 0.67 10.34 -3.53
N ASP A 256 1.71 9.59 -3.88
CA ASP A 256 1.75 8.74 -5.07
C ASP A 256 1.98 7.27 -4.71
N TYR A 257 1.28 6.39 -5.42
CA TYR A 257 1.55 4.95 -5.45
C TYR A 257 1.52 4.45 -6.89
N MET A 258 2.37 3.48 -7.22
CA MET A 258 2.39 2.85 -8.55
C MET A 258 2.88 1.40 -8.47
N ASP A 259 2.18 0.53 -9.20
CA ASP A 259 2.57 -0.84 -9.46
C ASP A 259 2.29 -1.21 -10.93
N SER A 260 2.34 -2.50 -11.26
CA SER A 260 2.04 -2.99 -12.61
C SER A 260 0.57 -2.82 -13.05
N ALA A 261 -0.35 -2.67 -12.10
CA ALA A 261 -1.78 -2.56 -12.35
C ALA A 261 -2.22 -1.11 -12.58
N GLY A 262 -1.57 -0.14 -11.94
CA GLY A 262 -1.92 1.26 -12.10
C GLY A 262 -1.14 2.22 -11.23
N LYS A 263 -1.63 3.45 -11.18
CA LYS A 263 -1.10 4.54 -10.35
C LYS A 263 -2.24 5.19 -9.57
N ALA A 264 -1.99 5.52 -8.31
CA ALA A 264 -2.88 6.33 -7.50
C ALA A 264 -2.18 7.66 -7.20
N HIS A 265 -2.86 8.76 -7.47
CA HIS A 265 -2.37 10.10 -7.22
C HIS A 265 -3.39 10.85 -6.36
N MET A 266 -2.94 11.36 -5.22
CA MET A 266 -3.76 12.11 -4.28
C MET A 266 -3.11 13.46 -4.00
N GLU A 267 -3.88 14.54 -4.14
CA GLU A 267 -3.44 15.89 -3.80
C GLU A 267 -4.11 16.35 -2.50
N LEU A 268 -3.32 16.96 -1.63
CA LEU A 268 -3.77 17.49 -0.36
C LEU A 268 -3.37 18.96 -0.20
N VAL A 269 -4.16 19.68 0.58
CA VAL A 269 -3.90 21.07 0.96
C VAL A 269 -3.93 21.16 2.49
N TRP A 270 -2.95 21.84 3.06
CA TRP A 270 -3.00 22.24 4.47
C TRP A 270 -3.86 23.49 4.65
N ILE A 271 -4.86 23.44 5.51
CA ILE A 271 -5.70 24.58 5.85
C ILE A 271 -5.31 25.08 7.24
N GLU A 272 -4.73 26.28 7.31
CA GLU A 272 -4.22 26.86 8.56
C GLU A 272 -5.34 27.13 9.57
N GLU A 273 -6.53 27.53 9.10
CA GLU A 273 -7.67 27.88 9.95
C GLU A 273 -8.24 26.69 10.73
N THR A 274 -8.15 25.48 10.16
CA THR A 274 -8.65 24.24 10.75
C THR A 274 -7.54 23.36 11.32
N GLU A 275 -6.28 23.68 11.03
CA GLU A 275 -5.11 22.84 11.32
C GLU A 275 -5.25 21.40 10.78
N GLU A 276 -5.88 21.24 9.62
CA GLU A 276 -6.18 19.96 9.00
C GLU A 276 -5.68 19.89 7.55
N HIS A 277 -5.39 18.67 7.08
CA HIS A 277 -5.14 18.41 5.66
C HIS A 277 -6.46 18.06 5.00
N PHE A 278 -6.73 18.63 3.83
CA PHE A 278 -7.88 18.27 2.99
C PHE A 278 -7.39 17.58 1.74
N ILE A 279 -8.00 16.44 1.41
CA ILE A 279 -7.85 15.79 0.11
C ILE A 279 -8.70 16.57 -0.88
N VAL A 280 -8.04 17.22 -1.83
CA VAL A 280 -8.71 18.04 -2.85
C VAL A 280 -8.80 17.31 -4.19
N SER A 281 -7.97 16.29 -4.41
CA SER A 281 -7.98 15.49 -5.64
C SER A 281 -7.55 14.07 -5.34
N LEU A 282 -8.23 13.09 -5.96
CA LEU A 282 -7.83 11.69 -5.96
C LEU A 282 -8.15 11.12 -7.34
N ALA A 283 -7.13 10.59 -8.01
CA ALA A 283 -7.27 10.00 -9.33
C ALA A 283 -6.50 8.67 -9.39
N LEU A 284 -7.14 7.67 -10.00
CA LEU A 284 -6.51 6.41 -10.35
C LEU A 284 -6.21 6.39 -11.84
N TYR A 285 -5.06 5.85 -12.21
CA TYR A 285 -4.64 5.63 -13.58
C TYR A 285 -4.50 4.12 -13.76
N LEU A 286 -5.52 3.49 -14.31
CA LEU A 286 -5.57 2.03 -14.48
C LEU A 286 -4.86 1.64 -15.76
N SER A 287 -3.99 0.64 -15.71
CA SER A 287 -3.32 0.12 -16.91
C SER A 287 -4.35 -0.42 -17.89
N VAL A 288 -4.33 0.07 -19.13
CA VAL A 288 -5.21 -0.43 -20.20
C VAL A 288 -4.94 -1.92 -20.46
N ALA A 289 -3.69 -2.37 -20.33
CA ALA A 289 -3.36 -3.79 -20.46
C ALA A 289 -4.08 -4.65 -19.40
N LYS A 290 -4.23 -4.12 -18.17
CA LYS A 290 -4.96 -4.80 -17.11
C LYS A 290 -6.47 -4.81 -17.38
N ILE A 291 -7.04 -3.69 -17.82
CA ILE A 291 -8.47 -3.60 -18.20
C ILE A 291 -8.78 -4.60 -19.31
N ASN A 292 -7.99 -4.56 -20.39
CA ASN A 292 -8.15 -5.45 -21.54
C ASN A 292 -8.05 -6.93 -21.13
N HIS A 293 -7.12 -7.26 -20.22
CA HIS A 293 -6.99 -8.62 -19.70
C HIS A 293 -8.16 -9.05 -18.81
N TRP A 294 -8.67 -8.18 -17.94
CA TRP A 294 -9.75 -8.49 -17.00
C TRP A 294 -11.11 -8.60 -17.69
N PHE A 295 -11.40 -7.67 -18.60
CA PHE A 295 -12.71 -7.58 -19.26
C PHE A 295 -12.73 -8.19 -20.66
N GLY A 296 -11.61 -8.70 -21.17
CA GLY A 296 -11.54 -9.26 -22.52
C GLY A 296 -11.72 -8.20 -23.62
N THR A 297 -11.36 -6.95 -23.33
CA THR A 297 -11.51 -5.79 -24.23
C THR A 297 -10.22 -5.45 -24.98
N HIS A 298 -10.31 -4.53 -25.93
CA HIS A 298 -9.19 -4.07 -26.77
C HIS A 298 -9.18 -2.54 -26.92
N TYR A 299 -9.00 -1.85 -25.79
CA TYR A 299 -8.79 -0.39 -25.77
C TYR A 299 -7.37 0.01 -26.15
#